data_AF-A0A843F5A9-F1
#
_entry.id   AF-A0A843F5A9-F1
#
_cell.length_a   1.000
_cell.length_b   1.000
_cell.length_c   1.000
_cell.angle_alpha   90.00
_cell.angle_beta   90.00
_cell.angle_gamma   90.00
#
_symmetry.space_group_name_H-M   'P 1'
#
loop_
_entity.id
_entity.type
_entity.pdbx_description
1 polymer ?
#
loop_
_entity_poly.entity_id
_entity_poly.type
_entity_poly.pdbx_seq_one_letter_code
_entity_poly.pdbx_strand_id
1 'polypeptide(L)'
;MDVGVVLSMVVSLFLILDPFASLPMFLSITKDLDESTVRSYANKSVLVATILLIVFILFGEDIMGLFGVTMDSFRVAGGII
;
A
#
# COMPACT_ATOMS: atom_id res chain seq x y z
N MET A 1 8.91 -2.43 23.31
CA MET A 1 8.40 -3.14 22.13
C MET A 1 9.43 -4.19 21.76
N ASP A 2 9.02 -5.44 21.59
CA ASP A 2 9.93 -6.51 21.15
C ASP A 2 10.44 -6.19 19.73
N VAL A 3 11.74 -6.30 19.50
CA VAL A 3 12.36 -6.07 18.18
C VAL A 3 11.77 -7.02 17.14
N GLY A 4 11.41 -8.24 17.52
CA GLY A 4 10.76 -9.20 16.64
C GLY A 4 9.43 -8.68 16.08
N VAL A 5 8.61 -8.04 16.93
CA VAL A 5 7.31 -7.49 16.52
C VAL A 5 7.50 -6.31 15.55
N VAL A 6 8.47 -5.44 15.80
CA VAL A 6 8.76 -4.31 14.90
C VAL A 6 9.25 -4.81 13.54
N LEU A 7 10.12 -5.82 13.53
CA LEU A 7 10.63 -6.42 12.30
C LEU A 7 9.49 -7.04 11.47
N SER A 8 8.61 -7.82 12.11
CA SER A 8 7.44 -8.42 11.45
C SER A 8 6.52 -7.36 10.85
N MET A 9 6.22 -6.28 11.58
CA MET A 9 5.39 -5.19 11.07
C MET A 9 6.01 -4.49 9.85
N VAL A 10 7.32 -4.24 9.87
CA VAL A 10 8.03 -3.63 8.74
C VAL A 10 7.99 -4.55 7.52
N VAL A 11 8.26 -5.84 7.70
CA VAL A 11 8.22 -6.82 6.60
C VAL A 11 6.81 -6.95 6.03
N SER A 12 5.77 -7.05 6.88
CA SER A 12 4.38 -7.13 6.42
C SER A 12 3.98 -5.87 5.64
N LEU A 13 4.29 -4.67 6.13
CA LEU A 13 4.02 -3.43 5.39
C LEU A 13 4.79 -3.38 4.07
N PHE A 14 6.04 -3.82 4.06
CA PHE A 14 6.86 -3.88 2.85
C PHE A 14 6.27 -4.84 1.81
N LEU A 15 5.75 -6.00 2.24
CA LEU A 15 5.08 -6.94 1.35
C LEU A 15 3.75 -6.40 0.82
N ILE A 16 2.93 -5.78 1.68
CA ILE A 16 1.62 -5.22 1.31
C ILE A 16 1.76 -4.09 0.28
N LEU A 17 2.80 -3.24 0.41
CA LEU A 17 3.03 -2.11 -0.49
C LEU A 17 3.61 -2.51 -1.86
N ASP A 18 4.06 -3.76 -2.01
CA ASP A 18 4.70 -4.30 -3.21
C ASP A 18 5.67 -3.30 -3.90
N PRO A 19 6.73 -2.86 -3.20
CA PRO A 19 7.69 -1.89 -3.74
C PRO A 19 8.45 -2.48 -4.94
N PHE A 20 8.62 -3.80 -5.00
CA PHE A 20 9.35 -4.47 -6.08
C PHE A 20 8.62 -4.42 -7.41
N ALA A 21 7.28 -4.47 -7.43
CA ALA A 21 6.53 -4.25 -8.66
C ALA A 21 6.30 -2.75 -8.94
N SER A 22 5.93 -1.99 -7.90
CA SER A 22 5.49 -0.60 -8.06
C SER A 22 6.62 0.38 -8.43
N LEU A 23 7.83 0.23 -7.87
CA LEU A 23 8.97 1.11 -8.21
C LEU A 23 9.42 0.96 -9.67
N PRO A 24 9.75 -0.24 -10.19
CA PRO A 24 10.15 -0.39 -11.58
C PRO A 24 9.04 -0.01 -12.55
N MET A 25 7.78 -0.29 -12.20
CA MET A 25 6.63 0.14 -13.01
C MET A 25 6.58 1.66 -13.09
N PHE A 26 6.67 2.37 -11.95
CA PHE A 26 6.68 3.83 -11.92
C PHE A 26 7.85 4.39 -12.73
N LEU A 27 9.07 3.88 -12.52
CA LEU A 27 10.25 4.33 -13.26
C LEU A 27 10.12 4.09 -14.77
N SER A 28 9.54 2.96 -15.17
CA SER A 28 9.32 2.63 -16.59
C SER A 28 8.36 3.60 -17.28
N ILE A 29 7.26 3.97 -16.61
CA ILE A 29 6.27 4.90 -17.16
C ILE A 29 6.72 6.37 -17.09
N THR A 30 7.63 6.72 -16.18
CA THR A 30 8.13 8.09 -16.02
C THR A 30 9.49 8.36 -16.68
N LYS A 31 10.13 7.36 -17.31
CA LYS A 31 11.52 7.44 -17.80
C LYS A 31 11.78 8.57 -18.82
N ASP A 32 10.77 8.94 -19.60
CA ASP A 32 10.89 9.93 -20.69
C ASP A 32 10.32 11.31 -20.29
N LEU A 33 9.97 11.49 -19.01
CA LEU A 33 9.42 12.73 -18.47
C LEU A 33 10.51 13.59 -17.82
N ASP A 34 10.26 14.90 -17.75
CA ASP A 34 11.12 15.81 -17.02
C ASP A 34 11.01 15.60 -15.49
N GLU A 35 12.09 15.88 -14.75
CA GLU A 35 12.15 15.66 -13.30
C GLU A 35 11.05 16.38 -12.52
N SER A 36 10.59 17.54 -13.00
CA SER A 36 9.55 18.32 -12.32
C SER A 36 8.18 17.62 -12.43
N THR A 37 7.89 17.04 -13.59
CA THR A 37 6.69 16.23 -13.81
C THR A 37 6.74 14.92 -13.03
N VAL A 38 7.89 14.23 -13.01
CA VAL A 38 8.07 13.00 -12.21
C VAL A 38 7.79 13.27 -10.73
N ARG A 39 8.33 14.36 -10.18
CA ARG A 39 8.10 14.74 -8.78
C ARG A 39 6.65 15.10 -8.49
N SER A 40 5.98 15.76 -9.42
CA SER A 40 4.54 16.06 -9.32
C SER A 40 3.70 14.77 -9.27
N TYR A 41 4.02 13.79 -10.12
CA TYR A 41 3.34 12.49 -10.13
C TYR A 41 3.63 11.67 -8.88
N ALA A 42 4.87 11.64 -8.39
CA ALA A 42 5.20 10.99 -7.13
C ALA A 42 4.35 11.55 -5.96
N ASN A 43 4.27 12.88 -5.85
CA ASN A 43 3.46 13.53 -4.81
C ASN A 43 1.96 13.22 -4.95
N LYS A 44 1.43 13.21 -6.18
CA LYS A 44 0.04 12.82 -6.44
C LYS A 44 -0.22 11.37 -6.07
N SER A 45 0.67 10.45 -6.40
CA SER A 45 0.55 9.03 -6.04
C SER A 45 0.53 8.85 -4.53
N VAL A 46 1.40 9.54 -3.79
CA VAL A 46 1.41 9.52 -2.32
C VAL A 46 0.11 10.07 -1.75
N LEU A 47 -0.42 11.16 -2.32
CA LEU A 47 -1.70 11.73 -1.90
C LEU A 47 -2.86 10.76 -2.13
N VAL A 48 -2.92 10.12 -3.31
CA VAL A 48 -3.93 9.11 -3.63
C VAL A 48 -3.84 7.92 -2.68
N ALA A 49 -2.63 7.40 -2.44
CA ALA A 49 -2.41 6.30 -1.50
C ALA A 49 -2.86 6.69 -0.08
N THR A 50 -2.56 7.90 0.36
CA THR A 50 -2.96 8.41 1.68
C THR A 50 -4.48 8.50 1.81
N ILE A 51 -5.16 9.05 0.80
CA ILE A 51 -6.63 9.13 0.77
C ILE A 51 -7.23 7.71 0.79
N LEU A 52 -6.68 6.80 -0.01
CA LEU A 52 -7.15 5.41 -0.06
C LEU A 52 -6.98 4.72 1.30
N LEU A 53 -5.85 4.91 1.97
CA LEU A 53 -5.64 4.40 3.34
C LEU A 53 -6.63 5.00 4.33
N ILE A 54 -6.91 6.31 4.28
CA ILE A 54 -7.91 6.95 5.13
C ILE A 54 -9.30 6.34 4.89
N VAL A 55 -9.68 6.14 3.62
CA VAL A 55 -10.95 5.51 3.27
C VAL A 55 -11.03 4.10 3.82
N PHE A 56 -9.98 3.28 3.68
CA PHE A 56 -9.95 1.93 4.24
C PHE A 56 -9.94 1.91 5.77
N ILE A 57 -9.34 2.91 6.43
CA ILE A 57 -9.39 3.04 7.90
C ILE A 57 -10.82 3.32 8.37
N LEU A 58 -11.57 4.15 7.63
CA LEU A 58 -12.93 4.55 8.02
C LEU A 58 -14.01 3.54 7.60
N PHE A 59 -13.85 2.91 6.43
CA PHE A 59 -14.89 2.10 5.79
C PHE A 59 -14.42 0.68 5.46
N GLY A 60 -13.24 0.25 5.89
CA GLY A 60 -12.64 -1.03 5.49
C GLY A 60 -13.53 -2.23 5.81
N GLU A 61 -14.11 -2.27 7.02
CA GLU A 61 -15.00 -3.37 7.44
C GLU A 61 -16.28 -3.42 6.60
N ASP A 62 -16.90 -2.26 6.34
CA ASP A 62 -18.10 -2.16 5.49
C ASP A 62 -17.80 -2.59 4.05
N ILE A 63 -16.69 -2.11 3.48
CA ILE A 63 -16.24 -2.47 2.12
C ILE A 63 -16.02 -3.98 2.04
N MET A 64 -15.34 -4.56 3.03
CA MET A 64 -15.08 -5.99 3.06
C MET A 64 -16.37 -6.81 3.21
N GLY A 65 -17.31 -6.35 4.03
CA GLY A 65 -18.64 -6.94 4.17
C GLY A 65 -19.43 -6.98 2.86
N LEU A 66 -19.31 -5.95 2.02
CA LEU A 66 -19.92 -5.94 0.68
C LEU A 66 -19.35 -7.04 -0.24
N PHE A 67 -18.06 -7.35 -0.10
CA PHE A 67 -17.39 -8.41 -0.87
C PHE A 67 -17.48 -9.79 -0.19
N GLY A 68 -18.15 -9.90 0.96
CA GLY A 68 -18.22 -11.16 1.73
C GLY A 68 -16.88 -11.62 2.30
N VAL A 69 -15.93 -10.70 2.47
CA VAL A 69 -14.57 -10.97 2.99
C VAL A 69 -14.52 -10.64 4.47
N THR A 70 -13.92 -11.52 5.28
CA THR A 70 -13.72 -11.26 6.72
C THR A 70 -12.41 -10.55 7.00
N MET A 71 -12.32 -9.87 8.14
CA MET A 71 -11.07 -9.23 8.59
C MET A 71 -9.92 -10.24 8.67
N ASP A 72 -10.21 -11.47 9.07
CA ASP A 72 -9.22 -12.55 9.13
C ASP A 72 -8.74 -12.96 7.73
N SER A 73 -9.65 -13.12 6.77
CA SER A 73 -9.29 -13.42 5.38
C SER A 73 -8.39 -12.34 4.76
N PHE A 74 -8.65 -11.07 5.06
CA PHE A 74 -7.84 -9.96 4.58
C PHE A 74 -6.45 -9.92 5.25
N ARG A 75 -6.37 -10.21 6.55
CA ARG A 75 -5.09 -10.33 7.27
C ARG A 75 -4.21 -11.43 6.69
N VAL A 76 -4.80 -12.58 6.35
CA VAL A 76 -4.10 -13.69 5.70
C VAL A 76 -3.57 -13.28 4.33
N ALA A 77 -4.37 -12.60 3.50
CA ALA A 77 -3.91 -12.08 2.21
C ALA A 77 -2.80 -11.02 2.37
N GLY A 78 -2.85 -10.21 3.43
CA GLY A 78 -1.85 -9.21 3.79
C GLY A 78 -0.57 -9.79 4.43
N GLY A 79 -0.45 -11.11 4.53
CA GLY A 79 0.77 -11.78 5.01
C GLY A 79 0.84 -11.95 6.53
N ILE A 80 -0.25 -11.75 7.26
CA ILE A 80 -0.37 -12.17 8.67
C ILE A 80 -0.94 -13.60 8.66
N ILE A 81 -0.10 -14.59 9.01
CA ILE A 81 -0.49 -16.00 9.18
C ILE A 81 -0.87 -16.25 10.63
#